data_AF-A0A839UZJ9-F1
#
_entry.id   AF-A0A839UZJ9-F1
#
_cell.length_a   1.000
_cell.length_b   1.000
_cell.length_c   1.000
_cell.angle_alpha   90.00
_cell.angle_beta   90.00
_cell.angle_gamma   90.00
#
_symmetry.space_group_name_H-M   'P 1'
#
loop_
_entity.id
_entity.type
_entity.pdbx_description
1 polymer ?
#
loop_
_entity_poly.entity_id
_entity_poly.type
_entity_poly.pdbx_seq_one_letter_code
_entity_poly.pdbx_strand_id
1 'polypeptide(L)' 'MDDLEYNAKLEELDHLLNDDVVEMEPSRVWSLLLEVSQHDLGGFEARA' A
#
# COMPACT_ATOMS: atom_id res chain seq x y z
N MET A 1 -0.98 -5.91 -10.49
CA MET A 1 -0.95 -4.49 -10.12
C MET A 1 0.13 -3.87 -10.96
N ASP A 2 -0.17 -2.78 -11.65
CA ASP A 2 0.83 -2.01 -12.36
C ASP A 2 1.42 -0.92 -11.45
N ASP A 3 2.46 -0.23 -11.93
CA ASP A 3 3.14 0.80 -11.13
C ASP A 3 2.23 1.98 -10.77
N LEU A 4 1.20 2.26 -11.58
CA LEU A 4 0.26 3.35 -11.31
C LEU A 4 -0.67 2.98 -10.16
N GLU A 5 -1.24 1.78 -10.19
CA GLU A 5 -2.06 1.24 -9.10
C GLU A 5 -1.25 1.09 -7.80
N TYR A 6 0.02 0.70 -7.90
CA TYR A 6 0.92 0.62 -6.75
C TYR A 6 1.11 1.99 -6.09
N ASN A 7 1.44 3.02 -6.88
CA ASN A 7 1.64 4.38 -6.35
C ASN A 7 0.35 4.95 -5.74
N ALA A 8 -0.80 4.72 -6.35
CA ALA A 8 -2.08 5.17 -5.80
C ALA A 8 -2.38 4.54 -4.43
N LYS A 9 -2.04 3.26 -4.23
CA LYS A 9 -2.22 2.59 -2.93
C LYS A 9 -1.23 3.09 -1.88
N LEU A 10 -0.02 3.48 -2.27
CA LEU A 10 0.93 4.11 -1.36
C LEU A 10 0.45 5.49 -0.91
N GLU A 11 -0.11 6.29 -1.82
CA GLU A 11 -0.74 7.57 -1.48
C GLU A 11 -1.94 7.39 -0.55
N GLU A 12 -2.78 6.38 -0.78
CA GLU A 12 -3.90 6.05 0.11
C GLU A 12 -3.42 5.65 1.51
N LEU A 13 -2.36 4.83 1.58
CA LEU A 13 -1.77 4.41 2.85
C LEU A 13 -1.14 5.59 3.60
N ASP A 14 -0.46 6.49 2.90
CA ASP A 14 0.11 7.71 3.46
C ASP A 14 -0.99 8.60 4.07
N HIS A 15 -2.07 8.82 3.33
CA HIS A 15 -3.20 9.62 3.79
C HIS A 15 -3.89 9.00 5.02
N LEU A 16 -4.12 7.68 5.03
CA LEU A 16 -4.76 6.99 6.17
C LEU A 16 -3.91 6.98 7.45
N LEU A 17 -2.59 7.03 7.33
CA LEU A 17 -1.67 6.93 8.47
C LEU A 17 -1.22 8.30 9.00
N ASN A 18 -1.11 9.29 8.11
CA ASN A 18 -0.46 10.57 8.42
C ASN A 18 -1.43 11.76 8.44
N ASP A 19 -2.66 11.61 7.97
CA ASP A 19 -3.64 12.69 7.97
C ASP A 19 -4.50 12.68 9.24
N ASP A 20 -4.49 13.79 9.98
CA ASP A 20 -5.24 13.97 11.22
C ASP A 20 -6.74 14.26 10.98
N VAL A 21 -7.13 14.57 9.74
CA VAL A 21 -8.54 14.72 9.37
C VAL A 21 -9.20 13.42 8.89
N VAL A 22 -8.41 12.36 8.69
CA VAL A 22 -8.90 11.06 8.24
C VAL A 22 -9.00 10.13 9.45
N GLU A 23 -10.18 9.53 9.62
CA GLU A 23 -10.32 8.46 10.60
C GLU A 23 -9.50 7.25 10.14
N MET A 24 -8.51 6.89 10.94
CA MET A 24 -7.66 5.74 10.65
C MET A 24 -8.51 4.46 10.66
N GLU A 25 -8.62 3.81 9.51
CA GLU A 25 -9.35 2.55 9.30
C GLU A 25 -8.38 1.36 9.36
N PRO A 26 -8.20 0.67 10.51
CA PRO A 26 -7.11 -0.29 10.68
C PRO A 26 -7.21 -1.47 9.73
N SER A 27 -8.43 -1.96 9.50
CA SER A 27 -8.69 -3.07 8.56
C SER A 27 -8.27 -2.69 7.13
N ARG A 28 -8.50 -1.44 6.72
CA ARG A 28 -8.12 -0.94 5.40
C ARG A 28 -6.60 -0.80 5.28
N VAL A 29 -5.96 -0.24 6.30
CA VAL A 29 -4.49 -0.14 6.40
C VAL A 29 -3.85 -1.52 6.26
N TRP A 30 -4.32 -2.53 7.00
CA TRP A 30 -3.76 -3.88 6.91
C TRP A 30 -3.96 -4.53 5.54
N SER A 31 -5.11 -4.29 4.88
CA SER A 31 -5.34 -4.76 3.50
C SER A 31 -4.36 -4.10 2.52
N LEU A 32 -4.21 -2.78 2.59
CA LEU A 32 -3.31 -2.01 1.72
C LEU A 32 -1.86 -2.45 1.90
N LEU A 33 -1.40 -2.60 3.15
CA LEU A 33 -0.06 -3.10 3.45
C LEU A 33 0.18 -4.50 2.89
N LEU A 34 -0.80 -5.40 3.01
CA LEU A 34 -0.69 -6.74 2.44
C LEU A 34 -0.56 -6.69 0.91
N GLU A 35 -1.40 -5.89 0.24
CA GLU A 35 -1.39 -5.77 -1.22
C GLU A 35 -0.09 -5.16 -1.76
N VAL A 36 0.41 -4.11 -1.12
CA VAL A 36 1.68 -3.44 -1.47
C VAL A 36 2.86 -4.38 -1.22
N SER A 37 2.90 -5.06 -0.07
CA SER A 37 3.99 -5.99 0.26
C SER A 37 4.06 -7.18 -0.68
N GLN A 38 2.92 -7.72 -1.13
CA GLN A 38 2.89 -8.82 -2.11
C GLN A 38 3.45 -8.40 -3.46
N HIS A 39 3.22 -7.15 -3.87
CA HIS A 39 3.80 -6.59 -5.08
C HIS A 39 5.32 -6.47 -4.98
N ASP A 40 5.82 -5.94 -3.87
CA ASP A 40 7.25 -5.78 -3.64
C ASP A 40 7.96 -7.12 -3.50
N LEU A 41 7.35 -8.10 -2.82
CA LEU A 41 7.88 -9.45 -2.66
C LEU A 41 7.85 -10.23 -3.98
N GLY A 42 6.80 -10.08 -4.80
CA GLY A 42 6.73 -10.68 -6.13
C GLY A 42 7.71 -10.04 -7.13
N GLY A 43 7.99 -8.74 -6.98
CA GLY A 43 9.05 -8.04 -7.71
C GLY A 43 10.46 -8.43 -7.26
N PHE A 44 10.63 -8.87 -6.00
CA PHE A 44 11.91 -9.28 -5.43
C PHE A 44 12.43 -10.60 -6.03
N GLU A 45 11.55 -11.56 -6.35
CA GLU A 45 11.94 -12.83 -6.98
C GLU A 45 12.36 -12.68 -8.46
N ALA A 46 11.86 -11.66 -9.17
CA ALA A 46 12.19 -11.42 -10.59
C ALA A 46 13.56 -10.74 -10.80
N ARG A 47 14.27 -10.39 -9.72
CA ARG A 47 15.46 -9.53 -9.76
C ARG A 47 16.72 -10.16 -9.17
N ALA A 48 16.71 -11.47 -8.91
CA ALA A 48 17.85 -12.27 -8.44
C ALA A 48 18.43 -13.16 -9.55
#